data_AF-A0A4U9UW19-F1
#
_entry.id   AF-A0A4U9UW19-F1
#
_cell.length_a   1.000
_cell.length_b   1.000
_cell.length_c   1.000
_cell.angle_alpha   90.00
_cell.angle_beta   90.00
_cell.angle_gamma   90.00
#
_symmetry.space_group_name_H-M   'P 1'
#
loop_
_entity.id
_entity.type
_entity.pdbx_description
1 polymer ?
#
loop_
_entity_poly.entity_id
_entity_poly.type
_entity_poly.pdbx_seq_one_letter_code
_entity_poly.pdbx_strand_id
1 'polypeptide(L)'
;MKLTSIALVLGLGMTPLFPATAALQTEQSQLGNTASVSTTLQALEEEQSKKSAQEWGLTTEEWQRYQQLSKGRRGILSPGLDPITTLGIEARTEEERRHYADLSVKQDFQRVEAELAFQREVNAAWVRVYPGIPTGAICWGCQAGQRRLALFVRSDCGVPCETKSLRCWRPNARWISIWWGVVGKTSSAGLGAKTGYPS
;
A
#
# COMPACT_ATOMS: atom_id res chain seq x y z
N MET A 1 8.45 49.84 -12.70
CA MET A 1 7.94 50.81 -11.71
C MET A 1 6.42 50.78 -11.69
N LYS A 2 5.82 50.26 -10.61
CA LYS A 2 4.68 50.86 -9.90
C LYS A 2 4.23 49.88 -8.80
N LEU A 3 4.48 50.30 -7.57
CA LEU A 3 3.89 49.84 -6.32
C LEU A 3 2.43 50.28 -6.24
N THR A 4 1.66 49.60 -5.37
CA THR A 4 0.56 50.07 -4.47
C THR A 4 -0.60 49.06 -4.48
N SER A 5 -1.37 48.81 -3.43
CA SER A 5 -1.30 49.10 -1.99
C SER A 5 -2.34 48.21 -1.30
N ILE A 6 -2.06 47.83 -0.06
CA ILE A 6 -2.98 47.18 0.88
C ILE A 6 -4.01 48.22 1.37
N ALA A 7 -5.28 47.83 1.46
CA ALA A 7 -6.28 48.56 2.25
C ALA A 7 -7.06 47.57 3.14
N LEU A 8 -6.76 47.66 4.43
CA LEU A 8 -7.39 46.99 5.56
C LEU A 8 -8.60 47.84 5.99
N VAL A 9 -9.80 47.26 6.02
CA VAL A 9 -10.99 47.92 6.58
C VAL A 9 -11.48 47.12 7.78
N LEU A 10 -11.14 47.64 8.96
CA LEU A 10 -11.74 47.29 10.25
C LEU A 10 -13.11 47.97 10.35
N GLY A 11 -14.17 47.18 10.47
CA GLY A 11 -15.53 47.66 10.76
C GLY A 11 -16.01 47.14 12.11
N LEU A 12 -15.81 47.94 13.16
CA LEU A 12 -16.46 47.82 14.47
C LEU A 12 -17.79 48.58 14.42
N GLY A 13 -18.91 47.94 14.77
CA GLY A 13 -20.20 48.60 14.97
C GLY A 13 -21.17 47.62 15.66
N MET A 14 -21.36 47.75 16.96
CA MET A 14 -22.46 48.48 17.62
C MET A 14 -23.67 47.57 17.90
N THR A 15 -23.76 47.15 19.16
CA THR A 15 -24.81 46.35 19.79
C THR A 15 -26.14 47.11 19.90
N PRO A 16 -27.27 46.39 19.90
CA PRO A 16 -28.37 46.73 20.79
C PRO A 16 -28.66 45.61 21.82
N LEU A 17 -28.77 46.04 23.08
CA LEU A 17 -29.40 45.31 24.17
C LEU A 17 -30.91 45.17 23.89
N PHE A 18 -31.47 43.97 24.05
CA PHE A 18 -32.91 43.74 24.20
C PHE A 18 -33.17 42.79 25.40
N PRO A 19 -34.30 42.99 26.12
CA PRO A 19 -34.53 42.43 27.44
C PRO A 19 -34.97 40.96 27.41
N ALA A 20 -34.65 40.28 28.51
CA ALA A 20 -35.09 38.93 28.82
C ALA A 20 -36.62 38.86 28.96
N THR A 21 -37.25 38.02 28.16
CA THR A 21 -38.58 37.46 28.44
C THR A 21 -38.40 36.00 28.82
N ALA A 22 -38.54 35.72 30.11
CA ALA A 22 -38.65 34.36 30.62
C ALA A 22 -40.06 33.85 30.30
N ALA A 23 -40.18 32.98 29.30
CA ALA A 23 -41.32 32.09 29.15
C ALA A 23 -40.90 30.69 29.62
N LEU A 24 -41.34 30.32 30.83
CA LEU A 24 -41.37 28.94 31.28
C LEU A 24 -42.49 28.23 30.50
N GLN A 25 -42.13 27.57 29.40
CA GLN A 25 -42.96 26.52 28.81
C GLN A 25 -42.28 25.19 29.08
N THR A 26 -42.75 24.56 30.14
CA THR A 26 -42.61 23.13 30.36
C THR A 26 -43.48 22.42 29.33
N GLU A 27 -42.89 21.95 28.24
CA GLU A 27 -43.45 20.87 27.42
C GLU A 27 -42.74 19.57 27.79
N GLN A 28 -43.28 18.90 28.82
CA GLN A 28 -43.11 17.47 29.00
C GLN A 28 -43.99 16.75 27.97
N SER A 29 -43.38 16.13 26.95
CA SER A 29 -43.80 14.83 26.38
C SER A 29 -43.02 14.52 25.09
N GLN A 30 -41.77 14.05 25.18
CA GLN A 30 -41.13 13.23 24.13
C GLN A 30 -40.09 12.28 24.76
N LEU A 31 -40.57 11.25 25.48
CA LEU A 31 -39.69 10.17 25.97
C LEU A 31 -39.86 8.84 25.19
N GLY A 32 -40.72 8.81 24.16
CA GLY A 32 -40.98 7.61 23.34
C GLY A 32 -40.18 7.52 22.03
N ASN A 33 -39.80 8.65 21.42
CA ASN A 33 -39.19 8.67 20.09
C ASN A 33 -37.65 8.67 20.11
N THR A 34 -37.04 9.12 21.20
CA THR A 34 -35.57 9.22 21.32
C THR A 34 -34.91 7.86 21.52
N ALA A 35 -35.58 6.92 22.20
CA ALA A 35 -35.05 5.58 22.44
C ALA A 35 -35.02 4.74 21.15
N SER A 36 -36.07 4.77 20.33
CA SER A 36 -36.13 3.96 19.10
C SER A 36 -35.16 4.46 18.01
N VAL A 37 -34.99 5.78 17.89
CA VAL A 37 -34.01 6.39 16.97
C VAL A 37 -32.57 6.13 17.43
N SER A 38 -32.31 6.14 18.75
CA SER A 38 -30.99 5.80 19.28
C SER A 38 -30.62 4.34 19.02
N THR A 39 -31.57 3.40 19.13
CA THR A 39 -31.33 1.98 18.85
C THR A 39 -31.08 1.71 17.37
N THR A 40 -31.80 2.37 16.46
CA THR A 40 -31.56 2.20 15.02
C THR A 40 -30.24 2.80 14.57
N LEU A 41 -29.82 3.94 15.13
CA LEU A 41 -28.50 4.53 14.85
C LEU A 41 -27.35 3.62 15.35
N GLN A 42 -27.46 3.07 16.55
CA GLN A 42 -26.46 2.14 17.08
C GLN A 42 -26.33 0.88 16.22
N ALA A 43 -27.46 0.31 15.78
CA ALA A 43 -27.44 -0.85 14.89
C ALA A 43 -26.75 -0.55 13.55
N LEU A 44 -26.97 0.65 12.99
CA LEU A 44 -26.29 1.08 11.75
C LEU A 44 -24.78 1.25 11.94
N GLU A 45 -24.35 1.84 13.05
CA GLU A 45 -22.93 2.01 13.37
C GLU A 45 -22.22 0.66 13.60
N GLU A 46 -22.89 -0.29 14.23
CA GLU A 46 -22.37 -1.66 14.41
C GLU A 46 -22.22 -2.38 13.06
N GLU A 47 -23.21 -2.31 12.18
CA GLU A 47 -23.13 -2.91 10.85
C GLU A 47 -22.02 -2.27 10.00
N GLN A 48 -21.87 -0.95 10.05
CA GLN A 48 -20.78 -0.26 9.37
C GLN A 48 -19.41 -0.68 9.92
N SER A 49 -19.31 -0.87 11.24
CA SER A 49 -18.09 -1.31 11.91
C SER A 49 -17.73 -2.74 11.50
N LYS A 50 -18.69 -3.66 11.45
CA LYS A 50 -18.49 -5.03 10.96
C LYS A 50 -18.03 -5.05 9.51
N LYS A 51 -18.67 -4.25 8.65
CA LYS A 51 -18.28 -4.15 7.23
C LYS A 51 -16.84 -3.66 7.09
N SER A 52 -16.49 -2.60 7.83
CA SER A 52 -15.14 -2.04 7.81
C SER A 52 -14.11 -3.05 8.32
N ALA A 53 -14.41 -3.75 9.43
CA ALA A 53 -13.55 -4.80 9.95
C ALA A 53 -13.30 -5.89 8.90
N GLN A 54 -14.36 -6.34 8.23
CA GLN A 54 -14.29 -7.36 7.19
C GLN A 54 -13.45 -6.94 5.98
N GLU A 55 -13.57 -5.67 5.53
CA GLU A 55 -12.76 -5.13 4.43
C GLU A 55 -11.27 -5.19 4.74
N TRP A 56 -10.90 -5.03 6.00
CA TRP A 56 -9.51 -5.11 6.47
C TRP A 56 -9.10 -6.51 6.93
N GLY A 57 -9.99 -7.50 6.90
CA GLY A 57 -9.71 -8.85 7.41
C GLY A 57 -9.50 -8.90 8.93
N LEU A 58 -10.08 -7.94 9.65
CA LEU A 58 -10.03 -7.79 11.10
C LEU A 58 -11.32 -8.29 11.75
N THR A 59 -11.25 -8.59 13.04
CA THR A 59 -12.44 -8.76 13.88
C THR A 59 -13.07 -7.41 14.25
N THR A 60 -14.34 -7.42 14.66
CA THR A 60 -15.05 -6.20 15.09
C THR A 60 -14.34 -5.55 16.28
N GLU A 61 -13.80 -6.35 17.20
CA GLU A 61 -13.09 -5.92 18.39
C GLU A 61 -11.76 -5.24 18.02
N GLU A 62 -11.04 -5.78 17.03
CA GLU A 62 -9.81 -5.17 16.53
C GLU A 62 -10.07 -3.86 15.79
N TRP A 63 -11.17 -3.80 15.03
CA TRP A 63 -11.61 -2.56 14.39
C TRP A 63 -11.93 -1.47 15.41
N GLN A 64 -12.66 -1.81 16.47
CA GLN A 64 -12.93 -0.88 17.58
C GLN A 64 -11.64 -0.43 18.26
N ARG A 65 -10.68 -1.35 18.48
CA ARG A 65 -9.36 -1.01 19.03
C ARG A 65 -8.62 -0.02 18.14
N TYR A 66 -8.61 -0.26 16.82
CA TYR A 66 -8.03 0.66 15.84
C TYR A 66 -8.65 2.05 15.95
N GLN A 67 -9.99 2.14 15.98
CA GLN A 67 -10.67 3.44 16.08
C GLN A 67 -10.29 4.20 17.35
N GLN A 68 -10.11 3.50 18.48
CA GLN A 68 -9.65 4.13 19.73
C GLN A 68 -8.21 4.63 19.63
N LEU A 69 -7.30 3.84 19.06
CA LEU A 69 -5.91 4.24 18.84
C LEU A 69 -5.79 5.44 17.90
N SER A 70 -6.59 5.46 16.84
CA SER A 70 -6.65 6.55 15.86
C SER A 70 -7.25 7.84 16.41
N LYS A 71 -8.05 7.78 17.49
CA LYS A 71 -8.51 8.98 18.22
C LYS A 71 -7.47 9.47 19.25
N GLY A 72 -6.48 8.65 19.58
CA GLY A 72 -5.44 8.96 20.57
C GLY A 72 -4.17 9.57 19.96
N ARG A 73 -3.09 9.56 20.76
CA ARG A 73 -1.76 10.07 20.36
C ARG A 73 -1.27 9.46 19.04
N ARG A 74 -1.56 8.19 18.76
CA ARG A 74 -1.16 7.52 17.52
C ARG A 74 -1.75 8.18 16.29
N GLY A 75 -3.04 8.49 16.29
CA GLY A 75 -3.68 9.19 15.16
C GLY A 75 -3.20 10.62 14.97
N ILE A 76 -2.77 11.30 16.04
CA ILE A 76 -2.15 12.63 15.95
C ILE A 76 -0.76 12.54 15.33
N LEU A 77 0.04 11.56 15.74
CA LEU A 77 1.42 11.38 15.24
C LEU A 77 1.48 10.83 13.82
N SER A 78 0.48 10.04 13.42
CA SER A 78 0.45 9.39 12.10
C SER A 78 -0.97 9.40 11.53
N PRO A 79 -1.48 10.58 11.12
CA PRO A 79 -2.82 10.68 10.54
C PRO A 79 -2.94 9.84 9.26
N GLY A 80 -4.03 9.08 9.13
CA GLY A 80 -4.32 8.29 7.94
C GLY A 80 -3.48 7.02 7.76
N LEU A 81 -2.76 6.59 8.80
CA LEU A 81 -2.08 5.30 8.79
C LEU A 81 -3.11 4.16 8.70
N ASP A 82 -2.80 3.12 7.93
CA ASP A 82 -3.73 2.02 7.71
C ASP A 82 -4.02 1.26 9.03
N PRO A 83 -5.22 0.65 9.16
CA PRO A 83 -5.64 -0.05 10.37
C PRO A 83 -4.70 -1.18 10.81
N ILE A 84 -4.21 -1.99 9.87
CA ILE A 84 -3.36 -3.15 10.18
C ILE A 84 -1.99 -2.68 10.68
N THR A 85 -1.36 -1.71 10.01
CA THR A 85 -0.09 -1.14 10.46
C THR A 85 -0.25 -0.44 11.80
N THR A 86 -1.36 0.29 12.01
CA THR A 86 -1.66 0.92 13.31
C THR A 86 -1.73 -0.12 14.43
N LEU A 87 -2.48 -1.21 14.21
CA LEU A 87 -2.65 -2.29 15.18
C LEU A 87 -1.36 -3.09 15.40
N GLY A 88 -0.54 -3.26 14.37
CA GLY A 88 0.75 -3.96 14.41
C GLY A 88 1.82 -3.18 15.18
N ILE A 89 1.89 -1.86 15.00
CA ILE A 89 2.80 -0.99 15.76
C ILE A 89 2.37 -0.92 17.24
N GLU A 90 1.06 -0.87 17.49
CA GLU A 90 0.46 -0.82 18.83
C GLU A 90 0.10 -2.23 19.37
N ALA A 91 0.74 -3.27 18.85
CA ALA A 91 0.51 -4.65 19.30
C ALA A 91 1.03 -4.82 20.74
N ARG A 92 0.20 -5.44 21.59
CA ARG A 92 0.50 -5.63 23.02
C ARG A 92 1.39 -6.85 23.27
N THR A 93 1.36 -7.80 22.35
CA THR A 93 2.10 -9.05 22.42
C THR A 93 2.80 -9.35 21.10
N GLU A 94 3.75 -10.29 21.13
CA GLU A 94 4.42 -10.76 19.92
C GLU A 94 3.43 -11.50 19.00
N GLU A 95 2.49 -12.22 19.58
CA GLU A 95 1.44 -12.96 18.88
C GLU A 95 0.54 -12.02 18.08
N GLU A 96 0.08 -10.93 18.72
CA GLU A 96 -0.69 -9.88 18.04
C GLU A 96 0.14 -9.26 16.91
N ARG A 97 1.42 -8.96 17.15
CA ARG A 97 2.28 -8.36 16.13
C ARG A 97 2.47 -9.28 14.92
N ARG A 98 2.70 -10.57 15.15
CA ARG A 98 2.79 -11.58 14.09
C ARG A 98 1.48 -11.68 13.31
N HIS A 99 0.33 -11.69 13.99
CA HIS A 99 -0.97 -11.72 13.34
C HIS A 99 -1.17 -10.56 12.36
N TYR A 100 -0.89 -9.32 12.77
CA TYR A 100 -1.01 -8.15 11.89
C TYR A 100 0.04 -8.12 10.78
N ALA A 101 1.25 -8.61 11.03
CA ALA A 101 2.28 -8.74 9.99
C ALA A 101 1.83 -9.72 8.88
N ASP A 102 1.27 -10.86 9.27
CA ASP A 102 0.75 -11.85 8.31
C ASP A 102 -0.42 -11.29 7.50
N LEU A 103 -1.33 -10.53 8.12
CA LEU A 103 -2.41 -9.83 7.41
C LEU A 103 -1.87 -8.80 6.42
N SER A 104 -0.90 -7.98 6.84
CA SER A 104 -0.26 -6.97 5.99
C SER A 104 0.36 -7.59 4.74
N VAL A 105 1.15 -8.66 4.90
CA VAL A 105 1.79 -9.34 3.77
C VAL A 105 0.76 -9.93 2.79
N LYS A 106 -0.34 -10.49 3.31
CA LYS A 106 -1.42 -11.03 2.45
C LYS A 106 -2.09 -9.93 1.62
N GLN A 107 -2.37 -8.78 2.22
CA GLN A 107 -2.94 -7.65 1.49
C GLN A 107 -1.98 -7.06 0.47
N ASP A 108 -0.72 -6.91 0.84
CA ASP A 108 0.32 -6.42 -0.06
C ASP A 108 0.52 -7.35 -1.27
N PHE A 109 0.47 -8.66 -1.04
CA PHE A 109 0.51 -9.62 -2.12
C PHE A 109 -0.65 -9.42 -3.11
N GLN A 110 -1.89 -9.30 -2.62
CA GLN A 110 -3.06 -9.08 -3.47
C GLN A 110 -2.96 -7.76 -4.25
N ARG A 111 -2.50 -6.69 -3.59
CA ARG A 111 -2.27 -5.37 -4.22
C ARG A 111 -1.24 -5.46 -5.35
N VAL A 112 -0.10 -6.11 -5.10
CA VAL A 112 0.97 -6.24 -6.10
C VAL A 112 0.55 -7.13 -7.27
N GLU A 113 -0.21 -8.20 -7.02
CA GLU A 113 -0.74 -9.04 -8.10
C GLU A 113 -1.70 -8.24 -9.01
N ALA A 114 -2.58 -7.41 -8.43
CA ALA A 114 -3.47 -6.54 -9.20
C ALA A 114 -2.70 -5.49 -10.01
N GLU A 115 -1.69 -4.85 -9.40
CA GLU A 115 -0.81 -3.91 -10.08
C GLU A 115 -0.08 -4.59 -11.24
N LEU A 116 0.50 -5.78 -11.02
CA LEU A 116 1.22 -6.51 -12.06
C LEU A 116 0.30 -6.94 -13.21
N ALA A 117 -0.94 -7.33 -12.91
CA ALA A 117 -1.94 -7.63 -13.91
C ALA A 117 -2.24 -6.39 -14.78
N PHE A 118 -2.39 -5.23 -14.15
CA PHE A 118 -2.60 -3.97 -14.87
C PHE A 118 -1.37 -3.58 -15.71
N GLN A 119 -0.16 -3.70 -15.16
CA GLN A 119 1.09 -3.41 -15.88
C GLN A 119 1.25 -4.26 -17.15
N ARG A 120 0.83 -5.54 -17.11
CA ARG A 120 0.82 -6.40 -18.32
C ARG A 120 -0.13 -5.85 -19.38
N GLU A 121 -1.30 -5.37 -18.98
CA GLU A 121 -2.26 -4.79 -19.91
C GLU A 121 -1.80 -3.44 -20.43
N VAL A 122 -1.15 -2.61 -19.61
CA VAL A 122 -0.51 -1.36 -20.06
C VAL A 122 0.55 -1.65 -21.12
N ASN A 123 1.39 -2.66 -20.90
CA ASN A 123 2.38 -3.10 -21.89
C ASN A 123 1.73 -3.56 -23.19
N ALA A 124 0.65 -4.35 -23.11
CA ALA A 124 -0.11 -4.79 -24.28
C ALA A 124 -0.81 -3.61 -24.99
N ALA A 125 -1.34 -2.65 -24.23
CA ALA A 125 -1.99 -1.45 -24.74
C ALA A 125 -1.02 -0.57 -25.54
N TRP A 126 0.25 -0.49 -25.12
CA TRP A 126 1.26 0.28 -25.84
C TRP A 126 1.40 -0.18 -27.30
N VAL A 127 1.44 -1.49 -27.54
CA VAL A 127 1.54 -2.07 -28.90
C VAL A 127 0.33 -1.70 -29.76
N ARG A 128 -0.87 -1.66 -29.15
CA ARG A 128 -2.12 -1.35 -29.86
C ARG A 128 -2.30 0.15 -30.13
N VAL A 129 -1.97 0.98 -29.15
CA VAL A 129 -2.20 2.44 -29.20
C VAL A 129 -1.09 3.16 -29.98
N TYR A 130 0.15 2.67 -29.91
CA TYR A 130 1.29 3.26 -30.59
C TYR A 130 2.00 2.25 -31.50
N PRO A 131 1.33 1.76 -32.57
CA PRO A 131 1.96 0.85 -33.51
C PRO A 131 3.09 1.56 -34.26
N GLY A 132 4.33 1.08 -34.10
CA GLY A 132 5.52 1.63 -34.75
C GLY A 132 6.54 2.28 -33.80
N ILE A 133 6.21 2.46 -32.51
CA ILE A 133 7.18 2.87 -31.48
C ILE A 133 7.63 1.61 -30.72
N PRO A 134 8.90 1.17 -30.86
CA PRO A 134 9.39 -0.03 -30.18
C PRO A 134 9.28 0.10 -28.66
N THR A 135 8.46 -0.74 -28.04
CA THR A 135 8.40 -0.90 -26.58
C THR A 135 9.52 -1.85 -26.18
N GLY A 136 10.55 -1.34 -25.50
CA GLY A 136 11.61 -2.17 -24.92
C GLY A 136 13.00 -2.10 -25.57
N ALA A 137 13.26 -1.14 -26.46
CA ALA A 137 14.60 -0.93 -27.01
C ALA A 137 15.05 0.53 -26.86
N ILE A 138 15.07 1.03 -25.62
CA ILE A 138 15.92 2.17 -25.29
C ILE A 138 17.16 1.65 -24.57
N CYS A 139 18.06 1.00 -25.31
CA CYS A 139 19.41 0.82 -24.82
C CYS A 139 20.26 2.00 -25.32
N TRP A 140 20.29 3.09 -24.53
CA TRP A 140 21.28 4.16 -24.70
C TRP A 140 22.66 3.56 -24.41
N GLY A 141 23.32 3.03 -25.44
CA GLY A 141 24.65 2.43 -25.33
C GLY A 141 24.77 0.96 -25.73
N CYS A 142 23.76 0.34 -26.34
CA CYS A 142 23.96 -0.96 -26.99
C CYS A 142 24.64 -0.74 -28.35
N GLN A 143 25.90 -0.30 -28.32
CA GLN A 143 26.82 -0.64 -29.39
C GLN A 143 26.88 -2.17 -29.43
N ALA A 144 26.50 -2.74 -30.56
CA ALA A 144 26.64 -4.16 -30.89
C ALA A 144 28.13 -4.53 -30.98
N GLY A 145 28.83 -4.47 -29.85
CA GLY A 145 30.27 -4.42 -29.77
C GLY A 145 30.84 -5.25 -28.63
N GLN A 146 30.10 -6.22 -28.08
CA GLN A 146 30.62 -7.47 -27.49
C GLN A 146 29.46 -8.47 -27.41
N ARG A 147 29.57 -9.61 -28.11
CA ARG A 147 28.59 -10.71 -28.08
C ARG A 147 28.66 -11.41 -26.72
N ARG A 148 28.09 -10.82 -25.67
CA ARG A 148 27.87 -11.51 -24.39
C ARG A 148 26.67 -12.44 -24.56
N LEU A 149 26.89 -13.73 -24.33
CA LEU A 149 25.84 -14.74 -24.35
C LEU A 149 25.22 -14.83 -22.96
N ALA A 150 23.92 -14.56 -22.85
CA ALA A 150 23.13 -14.86 -21.66
C ALA A 150 22.32 -16.13 -21.92
N LEU A 151 22.44 -17.12 -21.03
CA LEU A 151 21.66 -18.36 -21.08
C LEU A 151 20.65 -18.34 -19.93
N PHE A 152 19.36 -18.33 -20.26
CA PHE A 152 18.28 -18.45 -19.28
C PHE A 152 17.82 -19.89 -19.21
N VAL A 153 17.80 -20.46 -18.00
CA VAL A 153 17.41 -21.84 -17.73
C VAL A 153 16.28 -21.81 -16.71
N ARG A 154 15.24 -22.64 -16.92
CA ARG A 154 14.16 -22.80 -15.93
C ARG A 154 14.69 -23.49 -14.66
N SER A 155 14.21 -23.05 -13.50
CA SER A 155 14.62 -23.60 -12.20
C SER A 155 14.29 -25.07 -12.00
N ASP A 156 13.34 -25.63 -12.76
CA ASP A 156 12.91 -27.03 -12.69
C ASP A 156 13.63 -27.97 -13.68
N CYS A 157 14.67 -27.50 -14.38
CA CYS A 157 15.32 -28.31 -15.42
C CYS A 157 16.28 -29.40 -14.88
N GLY A 158 16.74 -29.28 -13.62
CA GLY A 158 17.64 -30.25 -12.99
C GLY A 158 18.99 -30.45 -13.70
N VAL A 159 19.65 -31.58 -13.38
CA VAL A 159 21.00 -31.97 -13.84
C VAL A 159 21.23 -31.93 -15.37
N PRO A 160 20.23 -32.25 -16.23
CA PRO A 160 20.39 -32.16 -17.69
C PRO A 160 20.73 -30.74 -18.19
N CYS A 161 20.19 -29.70 -17.57
CA CYS A 161 20.48 -28.32 -17.95
C CYS A 161 21.84 -27.84 -17.45
N GLU A 162 22.26 -28.29 -16.26
CA GLU A 162 23.60 -27.99 -15.72
C GLU A 162 24.70 -28.60 -16.59
N THR A 163 24.50 -29.85 -17.04
CA THR A 163 25.49 -30.53 -17.90
C THR A 163 25.58 -29.87 -19.28
N LYS A 164 24.46 -29.41 -19.84
CA LYS A 164 24.43 -28.71 -21.14
C LYS A 164 24.96 -27.28 -21.06
N SER A 165 24.72 -26.56 -19.96
CA SER A 165 25.26 -25.21 -19.77
C SER A 165 26.79 -25.24 -19.67
N LEU A 166 27.35 -26.22 -18.95
CA LEU A 166 28.80 -26.45 -18.87
C LEU A 166 29.39 -26.88 -20.21
N ARG A 167 28.68 -27.67 -21.02
CA ARG A 167 29.14 -28.06 -22.38
C ARG A 167 29.10 -26.91 -23.38
N CYS A 168 28.16 -25.98 -23.26
CA CYS A 168 28.11 -24.77 -24.08
C CYS A 168 29.17 -23.73 -23.67
N TRP A 169 29.87 -23.94 -22.55
CA TRP A 169 30.93 -23.05 -22.08
C TRP A 169 32.17 -23.21 -22.96
N ARG A 170 32.52 -22.18 -23.73
CA ARG A 170 33.79 -22.13 -24.47
C ARG A 170 34.92 -21.71 -23.50
N PRO A 171 36.11 -22.35 -23.53
CA PRO A 171 37.23 -22.05 -22.63
C PRO A 171 37.77 -20.61 -22.70
N ASN A 172 37.48 -19.87 -23.79
CA ASN A 172 37.91 -18.49 -23.98
C ASN A 172 36.81 -17.44 -23.70
N ALA A 173 35.72 -17.81 -23.03
CA ALA A 173 34.68 -16.88 -22.60
C ALA A 173 35.20 -16.01 -21.43
N ARG A 174 35.94 -14.96 -21.77
CA ARG A 174 36.41 -13.95 -20.82
C ARG A 174 35.19 -13.24 -20.22
N TRP A 175 34.97 -13.46 -18.93
CA TRP A 175 33.99 -12.82 -18.04
C TRP A 175 32.51 -13.07 -18.38
N ILE A 176 31.94 -14.08 -17.72
CA ILE A 176 30.47 -14.21 -17.61
C ILE A 176 30.01 -13.27 -16.51
N SER A 177 29.21 -12.26 -16.87
CA SER A 177 28.38 -11.54 -15.92
C SER A 177 27.18 -12.45 -15.61
N ILE A 178 27.27 -13.23 -14.54
CA ILE A 178 26.12 -14.04 -14.10
C ILE A 178 25.12 -13.07 -13.48
N TRP A 179 24.10 -12.70 -14.26
CA TRP A 179 22.91 -12.06 -13.73
C TRP A 179 21.94 -13.16 -13.32
N TRP A 180 21.73 -13.32 -12.02
CA TRP A 180 20.65 -14.14 -11.50
C TRP A 180 19.35 -13.34 -11.59
N GLY A 181 18.64 -13.52 -12.70
CA GLY A 181 17.27 -13.03 -12.87
C GLY A 181 16.30 -14.17 -12.62
N VAL A 182 15.57 -14.12 -11.53
CA VAL A 182 14.46 -15.06 -11.25
C VAL A 182 13.36 -14.77 -12.26
N VAL A 183 13.21 -15.63 -13.27
CA VAL A 183 11.99 -15.66 -14.10
C VAL A 183 10.92 -16.41 -13.30
N GLY A 184 10.20 -15.65 -12.47
CA GLY A 184 8.83 -15.89 -12.02
C GLY A 184 8.53 -17.13 -11.18
N LYS A 185 8.66 -17.01 -9.85
CA LYS A 185 7.57 -17.20 -8.86
C LYS A 185 8.12 -16.91 -7.45
N THR A 186 7.48 -15.98 -6.75
CA THR A 186 7.37 -15.80 -5.29
C THR A 186 8.41 -16.47 -4.36
N SER A 187 9.00 -15.65 -3.47
CA SER A 187 9.70 -16.05 -2.22
C SER A 187 11.10 -16.65 -2.43
N SER A 188 12.15 -16.38 -1.65
CA SER A 188 12.56 -15.34 -0.70
C SER A 188 14.03 -15.66 -0.38
N ALA A 189 14.79 -14.63 0.04
CA ALA A 189 16.02 -14.71 0.82
C ALA A 189 17.31 -15.31 0.20
N GLY A 190 18.40 -14.53 0.33
CA GLY A 190 19.76 -15.07 0.37
C GLY A 190 20.77 -14.36 -0.52
N LEU A 191 21.11 -13.11 -0.23
CA LEU A 191 22.35 -12.49 -0.72
C LEU A 191 23.54 -13.18 -0.03
N GLY A 192 24.21 -14.09 -0.74
CA GLY A 192 25.45 -14.72 -0.30
C GLY A 192 26.54 -14.55 -1.36
N ALA A 193 27.40 -13.55 -1.20
CA ALA A 193 28.62 -13.43 -1.99
C ALA A 193 29.66 -14.44 -1.46
N LYS A 194 29.98 -15.48 -2.25
CA LYS A 194 31.20 -16.28 -2.04
C LYS A 194 32.18 -15.98 -3.17
N THR A 195 33.21 -15.21 -2.85
CA THR A 195 34.42 -15.09 -3.69
C THR A 195 35.31 -16.29 -3.43
N GLY A 196 35.25 -17.30 -4.29
CA GLY A 196 36.22 -18.39 -4.34
C GLY A 196 37.16 -18.20 -5.51
N TYR A 197 38.40 -17.80 -5.25
CA TYR A 197 39.50 -17.92 -6.22
C TYR A 197 39.95 -19.39 -6.28
N PRO A 198 40.04 -20.02 -7.45
CA PRO A 198 40.82 -21.25 -7.60
C PRO A 198 42.31 -20.91 -7.73
N SER A 199 43.12 -21.73 -7.08
CA SER A 199 44.60 -21.74 -7.07
C SER A 199 45.20 -21.96 -8.47
#